data_AF-A0A2A4FI21-F1
#
_entry.id   AF-A0A2A4FI21-F1
#
_cell.length_a   1.000
_cell.length_b   1.000
_cell.length_c   1.000
_cell.angle_alpha   90.00
_cell.angle_beta   90.00
_cell.angle_gamma   90.00
#
_symmetry.space_group_name_H-M   'P 1'
#
loop_
_entity.id
_entity.type
_entity.pdbx_description
1 polymer ?
#
loop_
_entity_poly.entity_id
_entity_poly.type
_entity_poly.pdbx_seq_one_letter_code
_entity_poly.pdbx_strand_id
1 'polypeptide(L)' 'MINLPGISVTVDEMIAALREVAGDKVVKPIRRAPDERVEKIAGSWPGRWDTSRAEALGLKGDTSFVDVVRAYLEDDRR' A
#
# COMPACT_ATOMS: atom_id res chain seq x y z
N MET A 1 -20.05 -9.55 -7.11
CA MET A 1 -18.92 -8.86 -6.45
C MET A 1 -17.64 -9.58 -6.83
N ILE A 2 -16.58 -8.85 -7.16
CA ILE A 2 -15.25 -9.39 -7.44
C ILE A 2 -14.22 -8.56 -6.67
N ASN A 3 -13.31 -9.22 -5.95
CA ASN A 3 -12.18 -8.53 -5.32
C ASN A 3 -11.08 -8.38 -6.36
N LEU A 4 -10.54 -7.18 -6.50
CA LEU A 4 -9.46 -6.91 -7.44
C LEU A 4 -8.12 -7.36 -6.87
N PRO A 5 -7.21 -7.87 -7.72
CA PRO A 5 -5.86 -8.20 -7.29
C PRO A 5 -5.12 -6.92 -6.91
N GLY A 6 -4.33 -7.00 -5.85
CA GLY A 6 -3.55 -5.89 -5.32
C GLY A 6 -2.51 -6.39 -4.31
N ILE A 7 -1.85 -5.46 -3.63
CA ILE A 7 -0.83 -5.75 -2.65
C ILE A 7 -1.37 -5.65 -1.22
N SER A 8 -0.98 -6.62 -0.39
CA SER A 8 -1.17 -6.60 1.06
C SER A 8 0.18 -6.32 1.70
N VAL A 9 0.35 -5.11 2.24
CA VAL A 9 1.57 -4.68 2.92
C VAL A 9 1.25 -4.02 4.25
N THR A 10 2.17 -4.12 5.18
CA THR A 10 2.16 -3.42 6.46
C THR A 10 2.56 -1.96 6.29
N VAL A 11 2.21 -1.13 7.27
CA VAL A 11 2.65 0.28 7.32
C VAL A 11 4.18 0.38 7.34
N ASP A 12 4.87 -0.56 7.97
CA ASP A 12 6.33 -0.58 8.02
C ASP A 12 6.97 -0.86 6.66
N GLU A 13 6.39 -1.77 5.87
CA GLU A 13 6.80 -2.02 4.48
C GLU A 13 6.52 -0.81 3.58
N MET A 14 5.40 -0.11 3.78
CA MET A 14 5.10 1.14 3.07
C MET A 14 6.15 2.22 3.35
N ILE A 15 6.54 2.40 4.61
CA ILE A 15 7.57 3.38 5.02
C ILE A 15 8.94 2.97 4.46
N ALA A 16 9.28 1.69 4.45
CA ALA A 16 10.52 1.19 3.88
C ALA A 16 10.59 1.45 2.37
N ALA A 17 9.52 1.17 1.63
CA ALA A 17 9.42 1.46 0.20
C ALA A 17 9.52 2.97 -0.08
N LEU A 18 8.85 3.81 0.71
CA LEU A 18 8.97 5.26 0.60
C LEU A 18 10.41 5.75 0.86
N ARG A 19 11.10 5.18 1.85
CA ARG A 19 12.50 5.48 2.13
C ARG A 19 13.39 5.10 0.94
N GLU A 20 13.16 3.95 0.32
CA GLU A 20 13.92 3.51 -0.86
C GLU A 20 13.77 4.50 -2.03
N VAL A 21 12.55 4.93 -2.33
CA VAL A 21 12.28 5.77 -3.51
C VAL A 21 12.61 7.24 -3.27
N ALA A 22 12.24 7.78 -2.11
CA ALA A 22 12.28 9.23 -1.84
C ALA A 22 13.34 9.65 -0.81
N GLY A 23 14.02 8.70 -0.18
CA GLY A 23 15.13 8.92 0.75
C GLY A 23 14.70 9.29 2.18
N ASP A 24 15.69 9.29 3.08
CA ASP A 24 15.48 9.45 4.53
C ASP A 24 14.84 10.79 4.93
N LYS A 25 15.08 11.85 4.16
CA LYS A 25 14.52 13.18 4.44
C LYS A 25 12.99 13.18 4.39
N VAL A 26 12.40 12.37 3.51
CA VAL A 26 10.94 12.30 3.29
C VAL A 26 10.26 11.46 4.37
N VAL A 27 10.92 10.41 4.86
CA VAL A 27 10.37 9.56 5.93
C VAL A 27 10.60 10.11 7.34
N LYS A 28 11.63 10.95 7.54
CA LYS A 28 11.94 11.59 8.83
C LYS A 28 10.76 12.25 9.58
N PRO A 29 9.83 12.98 8.92
CA PRO A 29 8.70 13.60 9.62
C PRO A 29 7.61 12.61 10.08
N ILE A 30 7.65 11.35 9.65
CA ILE A 30 6.65 10.35 10.04
C ILE A 30 6.75 10.08 11.55
N ARG A 31 5.61 10.16 12.23
CA ARG A 31 5.50 9.90 13.68
C ARG A 31 4.51 8.77 13.91
N ARG A 32 4.88 7.86 14.83
CA ARG A 32 3.93 6.89 15.37
C ARG A 32 3.09 7.59 16.42
N ALA A 33 1.81 7.76 16.14
CA ALA A 33 0.83 8.33 17.04
C ALA A 33 -0.37 7.37 17.09
N PRO A 34 -0.41 6.44 18.07
CA PRO A 34 -1.50 5.50 18.21
C PRO A 34 -2.84 6.23 18.41
N ASP A 35 -3.86 5.78 17.69
CA ASP A 35 -5.24 6.24 17.84
C ASP A 35 -6.13 5.00 17.87
N GLU A 36 -6.68 4.70 19.05
CA GLU A 36 -7.48 3.49 19.28
C GLU A 36 -8.70 3.40 18.35
N ARG A 37 -9.28 4.54 17.96
CA ARG A 37 -10.43 4.55 17.06
C ARG A 37 -10.01 4.17 15.65
N VAL A 38 -8.88 4.71 15.17
CA VAL A 38 -8.32 4.37 13.86
C VAL A 38 -7.87 2.91 13.83
N GLU A 39 -7.20 2.43 14.87
CA GLU A 39 -6.75 1.04 14.98
C GLU A 39 -7.92 0.06 14.98
N LYS A 40 -9.01 0.34 15.71
CA LYS A 40 -10.22 -0.50 15.68
C LYS A 40 -10.85 -0.56 14.29
N ILE A 41 -10.91 0.56 13.57
CA ILE A 41 -11.47 0.60 12.22
C ILE A 41 -10.57 -0.19 11.26
N ALA A 42 -9.28 0.14 11.19
CA ALA A 42 -8.35 -0.50 10.27
C ALA A 42 -8.17 -2.00 10.58
N GLY A 43 -8.09 -2.37 11.87
CA GLY A 43 -7.98 -3.77 12.30
C GLY A 43 -9.22 -4.61 12.06
N SER A 44 -10.38 -3.99 11.79
CA SER A 44 -11.59 -4.71 11.37
C SER A 44 -11.59 -5.10 9.89
N TRP A 45 -10.67 -4.53 9.09
CA TRP A 45 -10.57 -4.83 7.67
C TRP A 45 -9.74 -6.10 7.40
N PRO A 46 -10.10 -6.91 6.40
CA PRO A 46 -9.29 -8.06 6.01
C PRO A 46 -7.91 -7.63 5.52
N GLY A 47 -6.85 -8.19 6.09
CA GLY A 47 -5.47 -7.91 5.67
C GLY A 47 -5.13 -8.44 4.26
N ARG A 48 -5.86 -9.45 3.78
CA ARG A 48 -5.74 -10.03 2.44
C ARG A 48 -7.10 -10.49 1.94
N TRP A 49 -7.38 -10.21 0.68
CA TRP A 49 -8.61 -10.66 0.00
C TRP A 49 -8.33 -11.85 -0.90
N ASP A 50 -9.33 -12.71 -1.10
CA ASP A 50 -9.30 -13.71 -2.17
C ASP A 50 -9.62 -13.03 -3.51
N THR A 51 -8.64 -13.06 -4.42
CA THR A 51 -8.63 -12.42 -5.73
C THR A 51 -8.64 -13.43 -6.88
N SER A 52 -8.78 -14.73 -6.60
CA SER A 52 -8.67 -15.79 -7.61
C SER A 52 -9.64 -15.62 -8.78
N ARG A 53 -10.84 -15.08 -8.54
CA ARG A 53 -11.80 -14.78 -9.62
C ARG A 53 -11.32 -13.69 -10.56
N ALA A 54 -10.64 -12.66 -10.05
CA ALA A 54 -10.11 -11.58 -10.88
C ALA A 54 -8.88 -12.01 -11.67
N GLU A 55 -8.01 -12.80 -11.03
CA GLU A 55 -6.85 -13.41 -11.68
C GLU A 55 -7.27 -14.34 -12.82
N ALA A 56 -8.32 -15.14 -12.63
CA ALA A 56 -8.89 -16.00 -13.68
C ALA A 56 -9.45 -15.20 -14.87
N LEU A 57 -9.81 -13.93 -14.67
CA LEU A 57 -10.24 -13.02 -15.73
C LEU A 57 -9.08 -12.24 -16.36
N GLY A 58 -7.83 -12.52 -15.97
CA GLY A 58 -6.63 -11.86 -16.49
C GLY A 58 -6.36 -10.48 -15.88
N LEU A 59 -7.09 -10.09 -14.83
CA LEU A 59 -6.82 -8.84 -14.11
C LEU A 59 -5.55 -8.98 -13.28
N LYS A 60 -4.74 -7.92 -13.25
CA LYS A 60 -3.46 -7.87 -12.54
C LYS A 60 -3.46 -6.70 -11.57
N GLY A 61 -2.97 -6.94 -10.37
CA GLY A 61 -2.68 -5.91 -9.39
C GLY A 61 -1.21 -5.52 -9.41
N ASP A 62 -0.89 -4.46 -8.67
CA ASP A 62 0.49 -4.12 -8.37
C ASP A 62 1.21 -5.29 -7.68
N THR A 63 2.54 -5.32 -7.79
CA THR A 63 3.37 -6.38 -7.19
C THR A 63 4.33 -5.84 -6.14
N SER A 64 4.55 -4.52 -6.09
CA SER A 64 5.45 -3.87 -5.15
C SER A 64 4.94 -2.48 -4.80
N PHE A 65 4.97 -2.15 -3.51
CA PHE A 65 4.65 -0.80 -3.04
C PHE A 65 5.68 0.24 -3.53
N VAL A 66 6.92 -0.18 -3.81
CA VAL A 66 7.96 0.68 -4.39
C VAL A 66 7.53 1.19 -5.76
N ASP A 67 6.96 0.31 -6.59
CA ASP A 67 6.50 0.67 -7.94
C ASP A 67 5.29 1.60 -7.88
N VAL A 68 4.40 1.40 -6.90
CA VAL A 68 3.28 2.33 -6.64
C VAL A 68 3.79 3.75 -6.30
N VAL A 69 4.81 3.87 -5.45
CA VAL A 69 5.39 5.17 -5.10
C VAL A 69 6.06 5.81 -6.32
N ARG A 70 6.78 5.04 -7.14
CA ARG A 70 7.39 5.54 -8.38
C ARG A 70 6.33 6.03 -9.37
N ALA A 71 5.28 5.24 -9.59
CA ALA A 71 4.18 5.60 -10.49
C ALA A 71 3.48 6.89 -10.04
N TYR A 72 3.25 7.07 -8.73
CA TYR A 72 2.71 8.32 -8.20
C TYR A 72 3.61 9.52 -8.49
N LEU A 73 4.92 9.39 -8.30
CA LEU A 73 5.88 10.47 -8.59
C LEU A 73 5.97 10.80 -10.09
N GLU A 74 5.72 9.84 -10.97
CA GLU A 74 5.69 10.05 -12.42
C GLU A 74 4.42 10.78 -12.86
N ASP A 75 3.26 10.44 -12.28
CA ASP A 75 1.96 11.03 -12.64
C ASP A 75 1.78 12.43 -12.05
N ASP A 76 2.17 12.66 -10.80
CA ASP A 76 2.03 13.95 -10.09
C ASP A 76 2.95 15.05 -10.66
N ARG A 77 3.98 14.67 -11.42
CA ARG A 77 4.89 15.62 -12.10
C ARG A 77 4.35 16.16 -13.43
N ARG A 78 3.11 15.82 -13.79
CA ARG A 78 2.47 16.16 -15.06
C ARG A 78 1.49 17.32 -14.91
#